data_AF-A0A1M6BCI3-F1
#
_entry.id   AF-A0A1M6BCI3-F1
#
_cell.length_a   1.000
_cell.length_b   1.000
_cell.length_c   1.000
_cell.angle_alpha   90.00
_cell.angle_beta   90.00
_cell.angle_gamma   90.00
#
_symmetry.space_group_name_H-M   'P 1'
#
loop_
_entity.id
_entity.type
_entity.pdbx_description
1 polymer ?
#
loop_
_entity_poly.entity_id
_entity_poly.type
_entity_poly.pdbx_seq_one_letter_code
_entity_poly.pdbx_strand_id
1 'polypeptide(L)'
;MKSFGIQYLNKLSEIPVEKNNMLQESNTESLEIREVLRQFQAGYTKRDIKNIDDYVKELFIKSDDTYVLGTGTGELFLGIEQVKTLLKNDWEYWGDVNIDLENIHIDIENEVAWFATTGTVKYTFQDTEERYDNYINFIKNKTKESELTGKQKVAFINWVLALTYHQRIDKQREYLWALGLSGVLLKDNGKWKFAQIHFSIPKSDFPDERFENSKEYIINYNNQNAIADKYLNSKSQIDKEIKSLLESLETELFGQQYISKELISKYFTIDSAPYIIETDNKCCIGAEQIKEFFDMNSGTTLALDLEHAIVSKQNGITWVTVCGLLKGSLTEEKLYERVLDEIDNLFQANISSKDKLFAIHRSVSYVLKESAAGENYTCPIRLTAVVKNCMERPVFQNIHFSFPCYWIFEGKLDSL
;
A
#
# COMPACT_ATOMS: atom_id res chain seq x y z
N MET A 1 3.42 25.27 7.07
CA MET A 1 2.66 25.45 5.81
C MET A 1 2.08 24.08 5.50
N LYS A 2 0.78 23.87 5.73
CA LYS A 2 0.14 22.54 5.61
C LYS A 2 -0.04 22.25 4.12
N SER A 3 0.68 21.24 3.62
CA SER A 3 0.72 20.81 2.23
C SER A 3 -0.61 20.23 1.77
N PHE A 4 -1.01 20.62 0.57
CA PHE A 4 -2.22 20.21 -0.13
C PHE A 4 -1.99 18.82 -0.73
N GLY A 5 -2.99 17.93 -0.66
CA GLY A 5 -2.84 16.52 -1.04
C GLY A 5 -3.59 15.53 -0.17
N ILE A 6 -4.42 16.00 0.77
CA ILE A 6 -5.18 15.13 1.67
C ILE A 6 -6.31 14.46 0.87
N GLN A 7 -6.01 13.32 0.24
CA GLN A 7 -7.02 12.31 0.02
C GLN A 7 -7.43 11.84 1.42
N TYR A 8 -8.63 12.26 1.80
CA TYR A 8 -9.33 11.92 3.03
C TYR A 8 -8.81 12.65 4.27
N LEU A 9 -9.44 13.79 4.54
CA LEU A 9 -9.54 14.40 5.87
C LEU A 9 -10.36 13.47 6.80
N ASN A 10 -10.12 12.16 6.77
CA ASN A 10 -10.55 11.27 7.83
C ASN A 10 -9.62 11.55 9.00
N LYS A 11 -10.10 12.46 9.86
CA LYS A 11 -9.50 12.86 11.12
C LYS A 11 -8.01 13.23 10.96
N LEU A 12 -7.73 14.52 11.12
CA LEU A 12 -6.69 14.90 12.08
C LEU A 12 -7.07 14.34 13.46
N SER A 13 -7.07 13.02 13.60
CA SER A 13 -6.37 12.42 14.69
C SER A 13 -4.92 12.63 14.24
N GLU A 14 -4.12 13.52 14.83
CA GLU A 14 -3.83 13.42 16.27
C GLU A 14 -4.29 12.06 16.80
N ILE A 15 -3.83 10.99 16.13
CA ILE A 15 -3.56 9.75 16.81
C ILE A 15 -2.26 10.17 17.48
N PRO A 16 -2.24 10.53 18.77
CA PRO A 16 -1.09 10.10 19.51
C PRO A 16 -1.03 8.61 19.19
N VAL A 17 -0.05 8.18 18.38
CA VAL A 17 0.54 6.87 18.65
C VAL A 17 0.77 6.99 20.13
N GLU A 18 -0.08 6.32 20.92
CA GLU A 18 0.01 6.39 22.36
C GLU A 18 1.49 6.22 22.61
N LYS A 19 2.08 7.20 23.30
CA LYS A 19 3.41 7.04 23.84
C LYS A 19 3.29 5.86 24.77
N ASN A 20 3.35 4.66 24.22
CA ASN A 20 3.85 3.51 24.87
C ASN A 20 5.30 3.91 25.11
N ASN A 21 5.49 4.56 26.24
CA ASN A 21 6.61 4.38 27.13
C ASN A 21 6.72 2.88 27.52
N MET A 22 6.62 1.98 26.55
CA MET A 22 7.52 0.86 26.49
C MET A 22 8.86 1.55 26.27
N LEU A 23 9.58 1.79 27.36
CA LEU A 23 11.02 1.92 27.30
C LEU A 23 11.52 0.71 26.51
N GLN A 24 11.64 0.85 25.18
CA GLN A 24 12.59 0.06 24.43
C GLN A 24 13.91 0.50 25.04
N GLU A 25 14.39 -0.25 26.03
CA GLU A 25 15.84 -0.37 26.20
C GLU A 25 16.39 -0.53 24.79
N SER A 26 17.15 0.45 24.31
CA SER A 26 17.55 0.48 22.92
C SER A 26 18.43 -0.75 22.67
N ASN A 27 17.81 -1.83 22.21
CA ASN A 27 18.55 -3.01 21.78
C ASN A 27 19.47 -2.52 20.66
N THR A 28 20.75 -2.84 20.76
CA THR A 28 21.79 -2.43 19.80
C THR A 28 21.34 -2.79 18.37
N GLU A 29 20.66 -3.92 18.21
CA GLU A 29 20.14 -4.38 16.92
C GLU A 29 19.01 -3.51 16.35
N SER A 30 18.14 -2.93 17.19
CA SER A 30 17.10 -2.00 16.74
C SER A 30 17.72 -0.70 16.20
N LEU A 31 18.81 -0.23 16.82
CA LEU A 31 19.58 0.91 16.32
C LEU A 31 20.26 0.60 14.98
N GLU A 32 20.79 -0.62 14.81
CA GLU A 32 21.36 -1.08 13.53
C GLU A 32 20.31 -1.09 12.41
N ILE A 33 19.10 -1.60 12.68
CA ILE A 33 18.00 -1.62 11.69
C ILE A 33 17.55 -0.20 11.32
N ARG A 34 17.43 0.70 12.31
CA ARG A 34 17.15 2.12 12.04
C ARG A 34 18.23 2.77 11.17
N GLU A 35 19.48 2.37 11.35
CA GLU A 35 20.58 2.85 10.51
C GLU A 35 20.51 2.30 9.08
N VAL A 36 20.15 1.03 8.89
CA VAL A 36 19.87 0.48 7.54
C VAL A 36 18.77 1.29 6.83
N LEU A 37 17.70 1.64 7.54
CA LEU A 37 16.61 2.45 6.99
C LEU A 37 17.02 3.90 6.75
N ARG A 38 17.89 4.47 7.58
CA ARG A 38 18.48 5.80 7.33
C ARG A 38 19.31 5.80 6.07
N GLN A 39 20.11 4.75 5.85
CA GLN A 39 20.88 4.58 4.62
C GLN A 39 19.95 4.39 3.41
N PHE A 40 18.87 3.64 3.58
CA PHE A 40 17.84 3.49 2.56
C PHE A 40 17.23 4.83 2.15
N GLN A 41 16.77 5.63 3.13
CA GLN A 41 16.30 6.99 2.92
C GLN A 41 17.36 7.89 2.24
N ALA A 42 18.63 7.78 2.66
CA ALA A 42 19.70 8.56 2.08
C ALA A 42 19.93 8.25 0.58
N GLY A 43 19.66 7.01 0.15
CA GLY A 43 19.61 6.64 -1.27
C GLY A 43 18.57 7.44 -2.04
N TYR A 44 17.33 7.46 -1.54
CA TYR A 44 16.21 8.22 -2.13
C TYR A 44 16.40 9.74 -2.10
N THR A 45 17.16 10.25 -1.13
CA THR A 45 17.51 11.67 -1.05
C THR A 45 18.63 12.04 -2.03
N LYS A 46 19.66 11.19 -2.19
CA LYS A 46 20.82 11.48 -3.04
C LYS A 46 20.58 11.15 -4.52
N ARG A 47 19.85 10.08 -4.80
CA ARG A 47 19.53 9.57 -6.16
C ARG A 47 20.78 9.41 -7.05
N ASP A 48 21.89 8.98 -6.46
CA ASP A 48 23.13 8.80 -7.20
C ASP A 48 23.13 7.47 -7.97
N ILE A 49 22.57 7.50 -9.18
CA ILE A 49 22.45 6.34 -10.08
C ILE A 49 23.81 5.65 -10.31
N LYS A 50 24.93 6.39 -10.26
CA LYS A 50 26.27 5.79 -10.46
C LYS A 50 26.67 4.85 -9.33
N ASN A 51 26.06 5.01 -8.14
CA ASN A 51 26.35 4.23 -6.94
C ASN A 51 25.30 3.16 -6.64
N ILE A 52 24.39 2.87 -7.59
CA ILE A 52 23.26 1.95 -7.35
C ILE A 52 23.72 0.52 -7.02
N ASP A 53 24.77 0.01 -7.68
CA ASP A 53 25.26 -1.35 -7.45
C ASP A 53 25.81 -1.53 -6.03
N ASP A 54 26.59 -0.56 -5.54
CA ASP A 54 27.13 -0.58 -4.18
C ASP A 54 26.03 -0.37 -3.13
N TYR A 55 25.07 0.51 -3.41
CA TYR A 55 23.89 0.73 -2.56
C TYR A 55 23.08 -0.56 -2.37
N VAL A 56 22.79 -1.26 -3.47
CA VAL A 56 22.03 -2.52 -3.44
C VAL A 56 22.83 -3.60 -2.71
N LYS A 57 24.13 -3.72 -3.00
CA LYS A 57 25.00 -4.71 -2.35
C LYS A 57 25.10 -4.54 -0.83
N GLU A 58 25.11 -3.30 -0.36
CA GLU A 58 25.22 -2.99 1.08
C GLU A 58 23.90 -3.27 1.80
N LEU A 59 22.76 -2.87 1.21
CA LEU A 59 21.47 -2.87 1.92
C LEU A 59 20.60 -4.11 1.68
N PHE A 60 20.84 -4.89 0.62
CA PHE A 60 20.00 -6.02 0.26
C PHE A 60 20.75 -7.35 0.32
N ILE A 61 20.03 -8.39 0.72
CA ILE A 61 20.54 -9.76 0.64
C ILE A 61 20.80 -10.10 -0.82
N LYS A 62 21.98 -10.64 -1.12
CA LYS A 62 22.30 -11.10 -2.46
C LYS A 62 21.70 -12.49 -2.68
N SER A 63 20.39 -12.54 -2.89
CA SER A 63 19.63 -13.76 -3.19
C SER A 63 18.63 -13.51 -4.32
N ASP A 64 18.33 -14.57 -5.06
CA ASP A 64 17.20 -14.59 -6.01
C ASP A 64 15.84 -14.53 -5.29
N ASP A 65 15.85 -14.75 -3.96
CA ASP A 65 14.68 -14.63 -3.08
C ASP A 65 14.45 -13.22 -2.55
N THR A 66 15.36 -12.29 -2.84
CA THR A 66 15.18 -10.91 -2.39
C THR A 66 14.21 -10.22 -3.33
N TYR A 67 13.17 -9.60 -2.79
CA TYR A 67 12.18 -8.93 -3.63
C TYR A 67 11.63 -7.65 -3.02
N VAL A 68 11.11 -6.80 -3.91
CA VAL A 68 10.37 -5.61 -3.54
C VAL A 68 9.00 -5.66 -4.19
N LEU A 69 7.98 -5.44 -3.38
CA LEU A 69 6.62 -5.17 -3.81
C LEU A 69 6.43 -3.65 -3.85
N GLY A 70 6.37 -3.08 -5.06
CA GLY A 70 6.11 -1.66 -5.28
C GLY A 70 4.65 -1.29 -5.04
N THR A 71 4.27 -0.08 -5.44
CA THR A 71 2.94 0.48 -5.16
C THR A 71 1.86 0.01 -6.12
N GLY A 72 2.14 -0.14 -7.42
CA GLY A 72 1.14 -0.40 -8.47
C GLY A 72 1.07 -1.85 -8.94
N THR A 73 -0.07 -2.29 -9.48
CA THR A 73 -0.25 -3.68 -9.95
C THR A 73 0.81 -4.08 -10.99
N GLY A 74 1.47 -5.22 -10.80
CA GLY A 74 2.60 -5.64 -11.65
C GLY A 74 3.97 -5.27 -11.09
N GLU A 75 4.05 -4.43 -10.05
CA GLU A 75 5.31 -4.05 -9.40
C GLU A 75 5.78 -5.09 -8.38
N LEU A 76 6.03 -6.32 -8.85
CA LEU A 76 6.78 -7.33 -8.10
C LEU A 76 8.16 -7.46 -8.75
N PHE A 77 9.21 -7.05 -8.04
CA PHE A 77 10.58 -7.10 -8.49
C PHE A 77 11.33 -8.18 -7.74
N LEU A 78 11.56 -9.31 -8.40
CA LEU A 78 12.14 -10.52 -7.82
C LEU A 78 13.60 -10.70 -8.22
N GLY A 79 14.44 -10.96 -7.21
CA GLY A 79 15.87 -11.10 -7.34
C GLY A 79 16.59 -9.74 -7.36
N ILE A 80 17.86 -9.75 -6.96
CA ILE A 80 18.64 -8.54 -6.72
C ILE A 80 18.74 -7.60 -7.93
N GLU A 81 18.77 -8.15 -9.15
CA GLU A 81 18.84 -7.35 -10.38
C GLU A 81 17.53 -6.62 -10.71
N GLN A 82 16.38 -7.23 -10.40
CA GLN A 82 15.09 -6.55 -10.56
C GLN A 82 14.88 -5.51 -9.47
N VAL A 83 15.28 -5.80 -8.23
CA VAL A 83 15.29 -4.84 -7.13
C VAL A 83 16.14 -3.61 -7.49
N LYS A 84 17.34 -3.83 -8.04
CA LYS A 84 18.18 -2.76 -8.56
C LYS A 84 17.49 -1.91 -9.64
N THR A 85 16.78 -2.57 -10.55
CA THR A 85 16.03 -1.91 -11.63
C THR A 85 14.94 -1.00 -11.08
N LEU A 86 14.14 -1.49 -10.11
CA LEU A 86 13.14 -0.68 -9.43
C LEU A 86 13.75 0.55 -8.78
N LEU A 87 14.76 0.36 -7.93
CA LEU A 87 15.38 1.47 -7.19
C LEU A 87 15.99 2.53 -8.12
N LYS A 88 16.59 2.09 -9.23
CA LYS A 88 17.09 3.01 -10.25
C LYS A 88 15.94 3.82 -10.87
N ASN A 89 14.86 3.15 -11.30
CA ASN A 89 13.69 3.82 -11.87
C ASN A 89 13.07 4.79 -10.86
N ASP A 90 12.99 4.41 -9.59
CA ASP A 90 12.45 5.25 -8.55
C ASP A 90 13.31 6.51 -8.33
N TRP A 91 14.64 6.38 -8.38
CA TRP A 91 15.53 7.53 -8.29
C TRP A 91 15.43 8.45 -9.50
N GLU A 92 15.20 7.91 -10.69
CA GLU A 92 15.02 8.69 -11.91
C GLU A 92 13.67 9.41 -11.97
N TYR A 93 12.59 8.77 -11.52
CA TYR A 93 11.23 9.18 -11.88
C TYR A 93 10.25 9.32 -10.71
N TRP A 94 10.52 8.70 -9.55
CA TRP A 94 9.58 8.76 -8.43
C TRP A 94 9.71 10.08 -7.66
N GLY A 95 8.68 10.44 -6.88
CA GLY A 95 8.65 11.69 -6.11
C GLY A 95 9.64 11.71 -4.94
N ASP A 96 9.77 12.83 -4.24
CA ASP A 96 10.67 12.95 -3.09
C ASP A 96 10.14 12.12 -1.92
N VAL A 97 10.76 10.96 -1.68
CA VAL A 97 10.42 10.04 -0.59
C VAL A 97 11.00 10.55 0.72
N ASN A 98 10.18 10.55 1.77
CA ASN A 98 10.57 10.82 3.15
C ASN A 98 9.93 9.81 4.09
N ILE A 99 10.75 8.91 4.66
CA ILE A 99 10.36 7.86 5.60
C ILE A 99 10.37 8.41 7.02
N ASP A 100 9.37 8.05 7.83
CA ASP A 100 9.37 8.31 9.27
C ASP A 100 10.31 7.32 9.97
N LEU A 101 11.51 7.79 10.32
CA LEU A 101 12.52 7.00 11.04
C LEU A 101 12.34 7.05 12.56
N GLU A 102 11.48 7.94 13.06
CA GLU A 102 11.25 8.12 14.49
C GLU A 102 10.17 7.13 14.95
N ASN A 103 9.02 7.11 14.27
CA ASN A 103 7.85 6.31 14.62
C ASN A 103 7.79 4.96 13.88
N ILE A 104 8.92 4.27 13.83
CA ILE A 104 9.00 2.93 13.24
C ILE A 104 8.72 1.84 14.29
N HIS A 105 7.92 0.86 13.89
CA HIS A 105 7.74 -0.39 14.60
C HIS A 105 8.79 -1.40 14.11
N ILE A 106 9.56 -1.99 15.03
CA ILE A 106 10.61 -2.97 14.75
C ILE A 106 10.48 -4.11 15.75
N ASP A 107 10.40 -5.32 15.22
CA ASP A 107 10.53 -6.56 15.98
C ASP A 107 11.75 -7.34 15.48
N ILE A 108 12.39 -8.08 16.38
CA ILE A 108 13.60 -8.85 16.10
C ILE A 108 13.46 -10.20 16.79
N GLU A 109 13.71 -11.27 16.05
CA GLU A 109 13.78 -12.63 16.58
C GLU A 109 14.86 -13.43 15.86
N ASN A 110 15.84 -13.91 16.62
CA ASN A 110 17.05 -14.54 16.09
C ASN A 110 17.76 -13.61 15.09
N GLU A 111 18.05 -14.11 13.88
CA GLU A 111 18.69 -13.34 12.79
C GLU A 111 17.68 -12.81 11.77
N VAL A 112 16.42 -12.65 12.18
CA VAL A 112 15.33 -12.11 11.37
C VAL A 112 14.73 -10.90 12.09
N ALA A 113 14.52 -9.82 11.35
CA ALA A 113 13.80 -8.66 11.84
C ALA A 113 12.73 -8.26 10.84
N TRP A 114 11.65 -7.66 11.32
CA TRP A 114 10.64 -7.05 10.46
C TRP A 114 10.25 -5.69 11.00
N PHE A 115 9.79 -4.84 10.09
CA PHE A 115 9.45 -3.48 10.44
C PHE A 115 8.22 -2.99 9.70
N ALA A 116 7.62 -1.95 10.26
CA ALA A 116 6.54 -1.18 9.66
C ALA A 116 6.73 0.30 10.01
N THR A 117 6.64 1.16 8.99
CA THR A 117 6.68 2.61 9.17
C THR A 117 5.81 3.32 8.13
N THR A 118 5.58 4.60 8.38
CA THR A 118 4.92 5.50 7.45
C THR A 118 5.95 6.43 6.80
N GLY A 119 5.51 7.19 5.82
CA GLY A 119 6.30 8.20 5.19
C GLY A 119 5.45 9.05 4.27
N THR A 120 6.12 9.78 3.40
CA THR A 120 5.47 10.58 2.37
C THR A 120 6.24 10.52 1.07
N VAL A 121 5.54 10.74 -0.04
CA VAL A 121 6.14 10.99 -1.35
C VAL A 121 5.63 12.33 -1.84
N LYS A 122 6.55 13.29 -2.05
CA LYS A 122 6.20 14.62 -2.55
C LYS A 122 6.40 14.67 -4.06
N TYR A 123 5.35 15.05 -4.77
CA TYR A 123 5.40 15.32 -6.21
C TYR A 123 5.25 16.80 -6.47
N THR A 124 5.90 17.24 -7.54
CA THR A 124 5.90 18.59 -8.02
C THR A 124 5.43 18.61 -9.47
N PHE A 125 4.42 19.43 -9.75
CA PHE A 125 3.82 19.58 -11.06
C PHE A 125 3.95 21.04 -11.51
N GLN A 126 4.62 21.23 -12.65
CA GLN A 126 4.76 22.52 -13.34
C GLN A 126 3.50 22.88 -14.14
N ASP A 127 3.24 24.18 -14.28
CA ASP A 127 2.15 24.71 -15.10
C ASP A 127 2.65 24.94 -16.53
N THR A 128 2.46 23.96 -17.43
CA THR A 128 2.99 23.98 -18.81
C THR A 128 1.94 23.57 -19.83
N GLU A 129 2.00 24.16 -21.04
CA GLU A 129 1.12 23.81 -22.17
C GLU A 129 1.23 22.32 -22.55
N GLU A 130 2.46 21.78 -22.59
CA GLU A 130 2.69 20.35 -22.87
C GLU A 130 1.89 19.43 -21.96
N ARG A 131 1.81 19.75 -20.66
CA ARG A 131 1.02 18.95 -19.73
C ARG A 131 -0.48 19.04 -20.05
N TYR A 132 -0.98 20.23 -20.41
CA TYR A 132 -2.37 20.38 -20.82
C TYR A 132 -2.68 19.60 -22.11
N ASP A 133 -1.76 19.58 -23.06
CA ASP A 133 -1.86 18.74 -24.26
C ASP A 133 -1.95 17.25 -23.90
N ASN A 134 -1.16 16.79 -22.92
CA ASN A 134 -1.20 15.39 -22.46
C ASN A 134 -2.55 15.05 -21.79
N TYR A 135 -3.14 15.95 -21.00
CA TYR A 135 -4.51 15.76 -20.50
C TYR A 135 -5.55 15.69 -21.62
N ILE A 136 -5.44 16.55 -22.64
CA ILE A 136 -6.33 16.51 -23.80
C ILE A 136 -6.17 15.20 -24.58
N ASN A 137 -4.94 14.72 -24.76
CA ASN A 137 -4.67 13.44 -25.41
C ASN A 137 -5.21 12.27 -24.61
N PHE A 138 -5.05 12.29 -23.29
CA PHE A 138 -5.68 11.31 -22.40
C PHE A 138 -7.21 11.29 -22.57
N ILE A 139 -7.87 12.45 -22.56
CA ILE A 139 -9.32 12.55 -22.75
C ILE A 139 -9.72 12.00 -24.12
N LYS A 140 -9.01 12.38 -25.19
CA LYS A 140 -9.24 11.84 -26.54
C LYS A 140 -9.14 10.31 -26.55
N ASN A 141 -8.15 9.73 -25.89
CA ASN A 141 -7.99 8.28 -25.81
C ASN A 141 -9.12 7.64 -25.00
N LYS A 142 -9.45 8.20 -23.83
CA LYS A 142 -10.52 7.70 -22.95
C LYS A 142 -11.89 7.68 -23.65
N THR A 143 -12.19 8.67 -24.49
CA THR A 143 -13.46 8.68 -25.28
C THR A 143 -13.57 7.49 -26.25
N LYS A 144 -12.44 6.97 -26.73
CA LYS A 144 -12.36 5.89 -27.72
C LYS A 144 -12.34 4.47 -27.11
N GLU A 145 -12.17 4.33 -25.79
CA GLU A 145 -12.12 3.02 -25.12
C GLU A 145 -13.45 2.26 -25.27
N SER A 146 -13.49 1.19 -26.04
CA SER A 146 -14.73 0.45 -26.34
C SER A 146 -15.29 -0.32 -25.14
N GLU A 147 -14.45 -0.63 -24.15
CA GLU A 147 -14.80 -1.42 -22.98
C GLU A 147 -15.60 -0.64 -21.93
N LEU A 148 -15.55 0.70 -21.98
CA LEU A 148 -16.24 1.57 -21.03
C LEU A 148 -17.58 2.06 -21.57
N THR A 149 -18.59 2.10 -20.70
CA THR A 149 -19.87 2.74 -20.99
C THR A 149 -19.71 4.27 -21.13
N GLY A 150 -20.68 4.91 -21.77
CA GLY A 150 -20.72 6.38 -21.85
C GLY A 150 -20.71 7.06 -20.48
N LYS A 151 -21.45 6.50 -19.50
CA LYS A 151 -21.48 7.00 -18.09
C LYS A 151 -20.08 6.94 -17.47
N GLN A 152 -19.40 5.80 -17.57
CA GLN A 152 -18.05 5.62 -17.02
C GLN A 152 -17.03 6.58 -17.66
N LYS A 153 -17.07 6.75 -18.99
CA LYS A 153 -16.16 7.67 -19.70
C LYS A 153 -16.33 9.11 -19.21
N VAL A 154 -17.57 9.60 -19.19
CA VAL A 154 -17.85 10.99 -18.80
C VAL A 154 -17.49 11.23 -17.33
N ALA A 155 -17.83 10.30 -16.43
CA ALA A 155 -17.52 10.42 -15.01
C ALA A 155 -16.00 10.37 -14.74
N PHE A 156 -15.27 9.50 -15.44
CA PHE A 156 -13.80 9.44 -15.33
C PHE A 156 -13.15 10.72 -15.86
N ILE A 157 -13.59 11.23 -17.01
CA ILE A 157 -13.12 12.50 -17.57
C ILE A 157 -13.40 13.62 -16.56
N ASN A 158 -14.60 13.71 -16.00
CA ASN A 158 -14.95 14.70 -14.97
C ASN A 158 -14.01 14.64 -13.76
N TRP A 159 -13.71 13.44 -13.25
CA TRP A 159 -12.74 13.26 -12.17
C TRP A 159 -11.35 13.74 -12.54
N VAL A 160 -10.85 13.42 -13.74
CA VAL A 160 -9.56 13.93 -14.23
C VAL A 160 -9.57 15.46 -14.33
N LEU A 161 -10.65 16.06 -14.83
CA LEU A 161 -10.79 17.51 -14.91
C LEU A 161 -10.79 18.18 -13.54
N ALA A 162 -11.33 17.53 -12.51
CA ALA A 162 -11.28 18.00 -11.13
C ALA A 162 -9.85 17.99 -10.55
N LEU A 163 -8.93 17.18 -11.08
CA LEU A 163 -7.52 17.23 -10.70
C LEU A 163 -6.78 18.40 -11.42
N THR A 164 -7.20 18.75 -12.64
CA THR A 164 -6.47 19.70 -13.49
C THR A 164 -6.89 21.15 -13.41
N TYR A 165 -8.19 21.42 -13.47
CA TYR A 165 -8.73 22.77 -13.71
C TYR A 165 -8.65 23.72 -12.51
N HIS A 166 -7.99 23.31 -11.44
CA HIS A 166 -7.66 24.20 -10.32
C HIS A 166 -6.33 24.91 -10.58
N GLN A 167 -6.33 25.80 -11.56
CA GLN A 167 -5.15 26.57 -11.95
C GLN A 167 -4.60 27.37 -10.77
N ARG A 168 -3.30 27.17 -10.51
CA ARG A 168 -2.49 28.03 -9.68
C ARG A 168 -1.48 28.70 -10.61
N ILE A 169 -1.96 29.65 -11.40
CA ILE A 169 -1.11 30.44 -12.30
C ILE A 169 0.09 30.95 -11.49
N ASP A 170 1.28 30.74 -12.03
CA ASP A 170 2.58 31.10 -11.44
C ASP A 170 2.94 30.39 -10.11
N LYS A 171 2.29 29.26 -9.77
CA LYS A 171 2.67 28.45 -8.60
C LYS A 171 2.82 26.98 -8.94
N GLN A 172 4.00 26.47 -8.61
CA GLN A 172 4.27 25.03 -8.54
C GLN A 172 3.21 24.32 -7.71
N ARG A 173 2.62 23.26 -8.26
CA ARG A 173 1.71 22.39 -7.51
C ARG A 173 2.54 21.33 -6.81
N GLU A 174 2.49 21.33 -5.49
CA GLU A 174 3.09 20.29 -4.68
C GLU A 174 1.97 19.41 -4.12
N TYR A 175 2.14 18.10 -4.27
CA TYR A 175 1.29 17.12 -3.60
C TYR A 175 2.15 16.26 -2.69
N LEU A 176 1.72 16.16 -1.43
CA LEU A 176 2.33 15.27 -0.46
C LEU A 176 1.41 14.06 -0.28
N TRP A 177 1.87 12.90 -0.73
CA TRP A 177 1.14 11.64 -0.61
C TRP A 177 1.65 10.86 0.58
N ALA A 178 0.74 10.24 1.33
CA ALA A 178 1.14 9.30 2.38
C ALA A 178 1.79 8.06 1.75
N LEU A 179 2.74 7.48 2.47
CA LEU A 179 3.45 6.25 2.09
C LEU A 179 3.41 5.28 3.26
N GLY A 180 3.18 4.00 2.97
CA GLY A 180 3.40 2.88 3.87
C GLY A 180 4.62 2.10 3.43
N LEU A 181 5.40 1.66 4.41
CA LEU A 181 6.59 0.84 4.18
C LEU A 181 6.68 -0.25 5.24
N SER A 182 6.69 -1.50 4.80
CA SER A 182 7.04 -2.63 5.67
C SER A 182 8.11 -3.50 5.01
N GLY A 183 8.80 -4.31 5.79
CA GLY A 183 9.79 -5.21 5.23
C GLY A 183 10.37 -6.20 6.23
N VAL A 184 11.16 -7.12 5.70
CA VAL A 184 11.90 -8.14 6.44
C VAL A 184 13.40 -7.95 6.17
N LEU A 185 14.19 -7.96 7.23
CA LEU A 185 15.64 -7.95 7.19
C LEU A 185 16.20 -9.26 7.74
N LEU A 186 17.31 -9.70 7.16
CA LEU A 186 18.09 -10.85 7.61
C LEU A 186 19.48 -10.40 8.03
N LYS A 187 20.04 -11.04 9.04
CA LYS A 187 21.43 -10.83 9.44
C LYS A 187 22.35 -11.63 8.51
N ASP A 188 23.10 -10.94 7.67
CA ASP A 188 24.08 -11.50 6.74
C ASP A 188 25.48 -11.03 7.14
N ASN A 189 26.35 -11.98 7.53
CA ASN A 189 27.72 -11.70 7.98
C ASN A 189 27.80 -10.59 9.05
N GLY A 190 26.85 -10.61 10.00
CA GLY A 190 26.78 -9.65 11.10
C GLY A 190 26.14 -8.30 10.75
N LYS A 191 25.63 -8.11 9.52
CA LYS A 191 24.92 -6.90 9.09
C LYS A 191 23.47 -7.21 8.73
N TRP A 192 22.55 -6.34 9.13
CA TRP A 192 21.16 -6.42 8.69
C TRP A 192 21.01 -5.95 7.25
N LYS A 193 20.28 -6.72 6.44
CA LYS A 193 19.99 -6.40 5.05
C LYS A 193 18.56 -6.80 4.68
N PHE A 194 17.93 -6.03 3.80
CA PHE A 194 16.59 -6.32 3.30
C PHE A 194 16.56 -7.63 2.52
N ALA A 195 15.62 -8.50 2.89
CA ALA A 195 15.19 -9.63 2.09
C ALA A 195 13.86 -9.34 1.38
N GLN A 196 13.01 -8.50 1.99
CA GLN A 196 11.72 -8.14 1.45
C GLN A 196 11.38 -6.68 1.82
N ILE A 197 10.80 -5.95 0.87
CA ILE A 197 10.20 -4.63 1.11
C ILE A 197 8.83 -4.58 0.44
N HIS A 198 7.87 -3.90 1.07
CA HIS A 198 6.55 -3.60 0.52
C HIS A 198 6.25 -2.11 0.67
N PHE A 199 6.12 -1.42 -0.45
CA PHE A 199 5.63 -0.05 -0.56
C PHE A 199 4.12 -0.03 -0.80
N SER A 200 3.41 0.83 -0.09
CA SER A 200 1.97 1.05 -0.28
C SER A 200 1.63 2.53 -0.28
N ILE A 201 0.65 2.94 -1.08
CA ILE A 201 0.03 4.27 -0.95
C ILE A 201 -1.33 4.07 -0.29
N PRO A 202 -1.57 4.66 0.89
CA PRO A 202 -2.82 4.54 1.63
C PRO A 202 -4.06 4.89 0.82
N LYS A 203 -5.05 3.99 0.85
CA LYS A 203 -6.39 4.14 0.28
C LYS A 203 -7.41 3.45 1.17
N SER A 204 -8.32 4.23 1.76
CA SER A 204 -9.38 3.74 2.64
C SER A 204 -10.59 3.20 1.90
N ASP A 205 -11.13 3.98 0.95
CA ASP A 205 -12.52 3.76 0.54
C ASP A 205 -12.69 3.17 -0.86
N PHE A 206 -11.84 3.57 -1.79
CA PHE A 206 -11.99 3.21 -3.20
C PHE A 206 -10.61 3.00 -3.81
N PRO A 207 -10.20 1.75 -4.01
CA PRO A 207 -8.99 1.43 -4.76
C PRO A 207 -9.05 2.09 -6.13
N ASP A 208 -7.92 2.61 -6.60
CA ASP A 208 -7.85 3.22 -7.94
C ASP A 208 -8.13 2.16 -9.04
N GLU A 209 -7.88 0.88 -8.72
CA GLU A 209 -8.06 -0.26 -9.59
C GLU A 209 -9.31 -1.07 -9.23
N ARG A 210 -10.27 -1.11 -10.17
CA ARG A 210 -11.40 -2.03 -10.17
C ARG A 210 -11.39 -2.83 -11.45
N PHE A 211 -11.58 -4.14 -11.38
CA PHE A 211 -11.59 -4.97 -12.58
C PHE A 211 -12.76 -4.64 -13.51
N GLU A 212 -13.83 -4.08 -12.97
CA GLU A 212 -14.98 -3.58 -13.74
C GLU A 212 -14.65 -2.31 -14.56
N ASN A 213 -13.56 -1.61 -14.23
CA ASN A 213 -13.17 -0.36 -14.88
C ASN A 213 -12.17 -0.55 -16.04
N SER A 214 -11.33 -1.58 -16.03
CA SER A 214 -10.34 -1.78 -17.08
C SER A 214 -9.82 -3.20 -17.14
N LYS A 215 -9.79 -3.77 -18.36
CA LYS A 215 -9.11 -5.05 -18.64
C LYS A 215 -7.60 -4.96 -18.37
N GLU A 216 -7.01 -3.77 -18.50
CA GLU A 216 -5.59 -3.55 -18.24
C GLU A 216 -5.23 -3.89 -16.80
N TYR A 217 -6.11 -3.60 -15.83
CA TYR A 217 -5.87 -3.95 -14.42
C TYR A 217 -5.84 -5.48 -14.22
N ILE A 218 -6.71 -6.22 -14.90
CA ILE A 218 -6.68 -7.69 -14.89
C ILE A 218 -5.39 -8.22 -15.52
N ILE A 219 -4.96 -7.64 -16.65
CA ILE A 219 -3.70 -8.02 -17.32
C ILE A 219 -2.51 -7.77 -16.39
N ASN A 220 -2.44 -6.60 -15.75
CA ASN A 220 -1.37 -6.27 -14.82
C ASN A 220 -1.37 -7.20 -13.60
N TYR A 221 -2.55 -7.55 -13.07
CA TYR A 221 -2.69 -8.49 -11.96
C TYR A 221 -2.13 -9.87 -12.35
N ASN A 222 -2.52 -10.37 -13.52
CA ASN A 222 -2.02 -11.64 -14.04
C ASN A 222 -0.51 -11.60 -14.34
N ASN A 223 0.02 -10.48 -14.82
CA ASN A 223 1.45 -10.31 -15.05
C ASN A 223 2.24 -10.40 -13.74
N GLN A 224 1.72 -9.84 -12.65
CA GLN A 224 2.34 -9.95 -11.33
C GLN A 224 2.39 -11.41 -10.87
N ASN A 225 1.27 -12.13 -11.00
CA ASN A 225 1.20 -13.55 -10.65
C ASN A 225 2.19 -14.38 -11.47
N ALA A 226 2.31 -14.10 -12.77
CA ALA A 226 3.29 -14.76 -13.64
C ALA A 226 4.76 -14.47 -13.24
N ILE A 227 5.04 -13.36 -12.54
CA ILE A 227 6.36 -13.13 -11.94
C ILE A 227 6.55 -14.00 -10.70
N ALA A 228 5.52 -14.13 -9.85
CA ALA A 228 5.56 -15.00 -8.68
C ALA A 228 5.73 -16.49 -9.05
N ASP A 229 5.20 -16.92 -10.19
CA ASP A 229 5.47 -18.27 -10.73
C ASP A 229 6.95 -18.57 -10.92
N LYS A 230 7.75 -17.56 -11.29
CA LYS A 230 9.21 -17.74 -11.45
C LYS A 230 9.87 -18.09 -10.13
N TYR A 231 9.37 -17.52 -9.03
CA TYR A 231 9.82 -17.88 -7.67
C TYR A 231 9.49 -19.34 -7.36
N LEU A 232 8.24 -19.76 -7.56
CA LEU A 232 7.78 -21.11 -7.23
C LEU A 232 8.45 -22.19 -8.06
N ASN A 233 8.65 -21.96 -9.35
CA ASN A 233 9.35 -22.92 -10.22
C ASN A 233 10.82 -23.13 -9.80
N SER A 234 11.39 -22.20 -9.02
CA SER A 234 12.75 -22.29 -8.49
C SER A 234 12.83 -22.88 -7.07
N LYS A 235 11.70 -23.08 -6.37
CA LYS A 235 11.65 -23.42 -4.94
C LYS A 235 10.54 -24.40 -4.54
N SER A 236 10.53 -24.80 -3.27
CA SER A 236 9.46 -25.62 -2.69
C SER A 236 8.15 -24.84 -2.57
N GLN A 237 7.03 -25.52 -2.81
CA GLN A 237 5.68 -24.98 -2.67
C GLN A 237 5.38 -24.52 -1.22
N ILE A 238 4.33 -23.70 -1.08
CA ILE A 238 3.80 -23.28 0.22
C ILE A 238 3.56 -24.47 1.17
N ASP A 239 4.09 -24.36 2.39
CA ASP A 239 3.88 -25.36 3.44
C ASP A 239 2.38 -25.51 3.74
N LYS A 240 1.91 -26.75 3.92
CA LYS A 240 0.48 -27.06 4.16
C LYS A 240 -0.10 -26.28 5.34
N GLU A 241 0.68 -26.08 6.39
CA GLU A 241 0.26 -25.35 7.59
C GLU A 241 0.09 -23.85 7.32
N ILE A 242 1.00 -23.25 6.54
CA ILE A 242 0.91 -21.84 6.13
C ILE A 242 -0.27 -21.65 5.16
N LYS A 243 -0.46 -22.58 4.23
CA LYS A 243 -1.63 -22.58 3.35
C LYS A 243 -2.92 -22.62 4.15
N SER A 244 -3.03 -23.53 5.11
CA SER A 244 -4.20 -23.63 5.99
C SER A 244 -4.43 -22.36 6.81
N LEU A 245 -3.36 -21.70 7.28
CA LEU A 245 -3.47 -20.43 8.00
C LEU A 245 -4.06 -19.32 7.12
N LEU A 246 -3.62 -19.21 5.86
CA LEU A 246 -4.13 -18.24 4.90
C LEU A 246 -5.57 -18.56 4.47
N GLU A 247 -5.92 -19.84 4.26
CA GLU A 247 -7.29 -20.27 3.98
C GLU A 247 -8.24 -19.94 5.14
N SER A 248 -7.79 -20.08 6.39
CA SER A 248 -8.56 -19.67 7.57
C SER A 248 -8.73 -18.15 7.66
N LEU A 249 -7.74 -17.35 7.21
CA LEU A 249 -7.90 -15.89 7.14
C LEU A 249 -9.07 -15.51 6.22
N GLU A 250 -9.20 -16.17 5.06
CA GLU A 250 -10.30 -15.94 4.12
C GLU A 250 -11.65 -16.40 4.67
N THR A 251 -11.70 -17.59 5.27
CA THR A 251 -12.95 -18.30 5.53
C THR A 251 -13.47 -18.15 6.97
N GLU A 252 -12.58 -17.93 7.93
CA GLU A 252 -12.91 -17.82 9.36
C GLU A 252 -12.78 -16.39 9.92
N LEU A 253 -12.12 -15.47 9.20
CA LEU A 253 -11.99 -14.07 9.63
C LEU A 253 -12.71 -13.10 8.68
N PHE A 254 -12.38 -13.09 7.39
CA PHE A 254 -13.10 -12.21 6.45
C PHE A 254 -14.57 -12.61 6.27
N GLY A 255 -15.43 -11.60 6.08
CA GLY A 255 -16.87 -11.79 5.84
C GLY A 255 -17.68 -12.26 7.06
N GLN A 256 -17.06 -12.42 8.23
CA GLN A 256 -17.77 -12.81 9.44
C GLN A 256 -18.53 -11.62 10.03
N GLN A 257 -19.77 -11.85 10.47
CA GLN A 257 -20.59 -10.81 11.11
C GLN A 257 -20.10 -10.45 12.51
N TYR A 258 -19.42 -11.38 13.20
CA TYR A 258 -18.93 -11.18 14.55
C TYR A 258 -17.64 -11.98 14.75
N ILE A 259 -16.57 -11.28 15.13
CA ILE A 259 -15.30 -11.90 15.50
C ILE A 259 -15.14 -11.85 17.01
N SER A 260 -14.83 -12.99 17.64
CA SER A 260 -14.48 -13.00 19.07
C SER A 260 -12.97 -12.83 19.28
N LYS A 261 -12.59 -12.34 20.46
CA LYS A 261 -11.17 -12.22 20.85
C LYS A 261 -10.48 -13.59 20.90
N GLU A 262 -11.20 -14.63 21.32
CA GLU A 262 -10.72 -16.00 21.33
C GLU A 262 -10.41 -16.49 19.91
N LEU A 263 -11.23 -16.12 18.93
CA LEU A 263 -10.97 -16.44 17.53
C LEU A 263 -9.70 -15.73 17.01
N ILE A 264 -9.52 -14.45 17.32
CA ILE A 264 -8.28 -13.73 16.98
C ILE A 264 -7.06 -14.42 17.61
N SER A 265 -7.17 -14.85 18.86
CA SER A 265 -6.10 -15.52 19.59
C SER A 265 -5.67 -16.88 19.00
N LYS A 266 -6.51 -17.48 18.14
CA LYS A 266 -6.20 -18.70 17.38
C LYS A 266 -5.26 -18.43 16.21
N TYR A 267 -5.30 -17.22 15.64
CA TYR A 267 -4.60 -16.86 14.40
C TYR A 267 -3.49 -15.85 14.56
N PHE A 268 -3.47 -15.11 15.67
CA PHE A 268 -2.47 -14.09 15.94
C PHE A 268 -1.70 -14.41 17.22
N THR A 269 -0.44 -13.99 17.28
CA THR A 269 0.37 -14.10 18.50
C THR A 269 -0.29 -13.33 19.64
N ILE A 270 -0.48 -13.92 20.81
CA ILE A 270 -1.16 -13.24 21.93
C ILE A 270 -0.17 -12.38 22.75
N ASP A 271 1.05 -12.88 22.91
CA ASP A 271 2.05 -12.33 23.85
C ASP A 271 3.05 -11.36 23.20
N SER A 272 2.92 -11.10 21.90
CA SER A 272 3.92 -10.35 21.11
C SER A 272 3.34 -9.13 20.39
N ALA A 273 2.25 -8.54 20.91
CA ALA A 273 1.60 -7.35 20.36
C ALA A 273 1.41 -7.42 18.83
N PRO A 274 0.60 -8.37 18.33
CA PRO A 274 0.41 -8.57 16.89
C PRO A 274 -0.21 -7.32 16.28
N TYR A 275 0.00 -7.10 14.99
CA TYR A 275 -0.61 -5.93 14.34
C TYR A 275 -1.00 -6.14 12.89
N ILE A 276 -2.00 -5.37 12.46
CA ILE A 276 -2.42 -5.26 11.07
C ILE A 276 -2.16 -3.82 10.61
N ILE A 277 -1.51 -3.65 9.46
CA ILE A 277 -1.50 -2.41 8.71
C ILE A 277 -2.63 -2.50 7.69
N GLU A 278 -3.63 -1.65 7.86
CA GLU A 278 -4.80 -1.56 6.99
C GLU A 278 -4.43 -0.90 5.65
N THR A 279 -5.34 -0.95 4.68
CA THR A 279 -5.10 -0.37 3.34
C THR A 279 -4.96 1.15 3.34
N ASP A 280 -5.36 1.82 4.43
CA ASP A 280 -5.20 3.25 4.67
C ASP A 280 -4.01 3.57 5.60
N ASN A 281 -3.10 2.62 5.83
CA ASN A 281 -1.98 2.67 6.78
C ASN A 281 -2.35 2.81 8.26
N LYS A 282 -3.62 2.67 8.65
CA LYS A 282 -3.96 2.57 10.06
C LYS A 282 -3.37 1.27 10.63
N CYS A 283 -2.72 1.38 11.78
CA CYS A 283 -2.15 0.23 12.47
C CYS A 283 -3.08 -0.24 13.59
N CYS A 284 -3.64 -1.44 13.45
CA CYS A 284 -4.44 -2.12 14.46
C CYS A 284 -3.53 -3.03 15.29
N ILE A 285 -3.28 -2.67 16.54
CA ILE A 285 -2.35 -3.38 17.43
C ILE A 285 -3.13 -4.15 18.51
N GLY A 286 -2.78 -5.42 18.67
CA GLY A 286 -3.36 -6.31 19.65
C GLY A 286 -4.72 -6.88 19.23
N ALA A 287 -5.16 -7.90 19.96
CA ALA A 287 -6.33 -8.68 19.59
C ALA A 287 -7.64 -7.88 19.48
N GLU A 288 -7.78 -6.80 20.26
CA GLU A 288 -9.01 -5.98 20.26
C GLU A 288 -9.13 -5.13 18.99
N GLN A 289 -8.06 -4.40 18.62
CA GLN A 289 -8.08 -3.58 17.41
C GLN A 289 -8.11 -4.45 16.15
N ILE A 290 -7.44 -5.60 16.17
CA ILE A 290 -7.51 -6.59 15.09
C ILE A 290 -8.94 -7.12 14.93
N LYS A 291 -9.64 -7.40 16.04
CA LYS A 291 -11.05 -7.77 15.99
C LYS A 291 -11.90 -6.67 15.35
N GLU A 292 -11.74 -5.42 15.78
CA GLU A 292 -12.45 -4.26 15.21
C GLU A 292 -12.21 -4.12 13.71
N PHE A 293 -10.97 -4.33 13.24
CA PHE A 293 -10.64 -4.35 11.82
C PHE A 293 -11.50 -5.34 11.03
N PHE A 294 -11.62 -6.58 11.50
CA PHE A 294 -12.42 -7.58 10.80
C PHE A 294 -13.93 -7.31 10.90
N ASP A 295 -14.42 -6.81 12.04
CA ASP A 295 -15.83 -6.44 12.21
C ASP A 295 -16.24 -5.35 11.20
N MET A 296 -15.37 -4.35 10.96
CA MET A 296 -15.57 -3.31 9.95
C MET A 296 -15.57 -3.84 8.51
N ASN A 297 -14.95 -5.00 8.26
CA ASN A 297 -14.83 -5.63 6.94
C ASN A 297 -15.82 -6.80 6.73
N SER A 298 -16.79 -6.98 7.63
CA SER A 298 -17.81 -8.05 7.58
C SER A 298 -18.64 -8.11 6.28
N GLY A 299 -18.74 -7.00 5.54
CA GLY A 299 -19.43 -6.92 4.25
C GLY A 299 -18.58 -7.28 3.03
N THR A 300 -17.34 -7.72 3.22
CA THR A 300 -16.39 -8.02 2.15
C THR A 300 -16.01 -9.49 2.10
N THR A 301 -15.59 -9.96 0.94
CA THR A 301 -15.05 -11.30 0.75
C THR A 301 -13.62 -11.19 0.24
N LEU A 302 -12.70 -11.85 0.93
CA LEU A 302 -11.31 -12.00 0.51
C LEU A 302 -11.13 -13.36 -0.18
N ALA A 303 -10.43 -13.39 -1.30
CA ALA A 303 -9.96 -14.60 -1.95
C ALA A 303 -8.48 -14.43 -2.30
N LEU A 304 -7.59 -15.19 -1.65
CA LEU A 304 -6.15 -15.10 -1.91
C LEU A 304 -5.74 -16.09 -3.00
N ASP A 305 -4.77 -15.67 -3.78
CA ASP A 305 -4.16 -16.48 -4.82
C ASP A 305 -2.99 -17.27 -4.24
N LEU A 306 -3.33 -18.34 -3.50
CA LEU A 306 -2.35 -19.17 -2.80
C LEU A 306 -1.47 -19.97 -3.75
N GLU A 307 -1.87 -20.13 -5.01
CA GLU A 307 -1.05 -20.78 -6.04
C GLU A 307 0.18 -19.95 -6.39
N HIS A 308 0.09 -18.62 -6.27
CA HIS A 308 1.17 -17.67 -6.59
C HIS A 308 1.79 -17.02 -5.34
N ALA A 309 1.61 -17.63 -4.17
CA ALA A 309 2.16 -17.09 -2.91
C ALA A 309 3.69 -17.24 -2.83
N ILE A 310 4.38 -16.17 -2.46
CA ILE A 310 5.82 -16.18 -2.18
C ILE A 310 6.00 -16.41 -0.68
N VAL A 311 6.60 -17.55 -0.33
CA VAL A 311 6.87 -17.93 1.06
C VAL A 311 8.38 -18.09 1.25
N SER A 312 8.90 -17.47 2.30
CA SER A 312 10.30 -17.57 2.70
C SER A 312 10.37 -17.83 4.20
N LYS A 313 11.42 -18.55 4.63
CA LYS A 313 11.57 -19.01 6.01
C LYS A 313 13.02 -18.98 6.45
N GLN A 314 13.26 -18.45 7.64
CA GLN A 314 14.57 -18.48 8.29
C GLN A 314 14.41 -18.48 9.80
N ASN A 315 15.18 -19.33 10.50
CA ASN A 315 15.23 -19.37 11.97
C ASN A 315 13.85 -19.45 12.65
N GLY A 316 12.92 -20.24 12.08
CA GLY A 316 11.57 -20.43 12.61
C GLY A 316 10.57 -19.31 12.29
N ILE A 317 11.01 -18.25 11.64
CA ILE A 317 10.17 -17.14 11.17
C ILE A 317 9.87 -17.34 9.68
N THR A 318 8.60 -17.20 9.31
CA THR A 318 8.14 -17.27 7.93
C THR A 318 7.60 -15.91 7.52
N TRP A 319 7.92 -15.43 6.32
CA TRP A 319 7.23 -14.28 5.73
C TRP A 319 6.61 -14.67 4.40
N VAL A 320 5.41 -14.12 4.16
CA VAL A 320 4.54 -14.44 3.05
C VAL A 320 4.19 -13.16 2.31
N THR A 321 4.22 -13.23 0.97
CA THR A 321 3.62 -12.24 0.08
C THR A 321 2.62 -12.93 -0.82
N VAL A 322 1.38 -12.44 -0.85
CA VAL A 322 0.30 -13.02 -1.65
C VAL A 322 -0.59 -11.92 -2.21
N CYS A 323 -1.07 -12.14 -3.43
CA CYS A 323 -2.09 -11.31 -4.07
C CYS A 323 -3.45 -11.97 -3.88
N GLY A 324 -4.50 -11.18 -3.94
CA GLY A 324 -5.85 -11.71 -3.91
C GLY A 324 -6.85 -10.72 -4.48
N LEU A 325 -8.11 -11.05 -4.31
CA LEU A 325 -9.25 -10.24 -4.68
C LEU A 325 -10.06 -9.91 -3.44
N LEU A 326 -10.33 -8.62 -3.25
CA LEU A 326 -11.32 -8.15 -2.31
C LEU A 326 -12.59 -7.83 -3.09
N LYS A 327 -13.70 -8.45 -2.69
CA LYS A 327 -15.02 -8.23 -3.28
C LYS A 327 -15.93 -7.58 -2.25
N GLY A 328 -16.65 -6.56 -2.67
CA GLY A 328 -17.60 -5.85 -1.84
C GLY A 328 -18.78 -5.33 -2.64
N SER A 329 -19.76 -4.81 -1.91
CA SER A 329 -20.89 -4.10 -2.49
C SER A 329 -21.14 -2.81 -1.72
N LEU A 330 -21.31 -1.71 -2.44
CA LEU A 330 -21.66 -0.39 -1.89
C LEU A 330 -22.72 0.24 -2.78
N THR A 331 -23.89 0.52 -2.20
CA THR A 331 -25.00 1.13 -2.93
C THR A 331 -24.68 2.58 -3.29
N GLU A 332 -25.28 3.09 -4.37
CA GLU A 332 -25.12 4.51 -4.73
C GLU A 332 -25.55 5.45 -3.60
N GLU A 333 -26.65 5.12 -2.90
CA GLU A 333 -27.14 5.93 -1.78
C GLU A 333 -26.10 6.06 -0.66
N LYS A 334 -25.50 4.94 -0.23
CA LYS A 334 -24.46 4.94 0.81
C LYS A 334 -23.21 5.70 0.36
N LEU A 335 -22.87 5.60 -0.93
CA LEU A 335 -21.76 6.34 -1.51
C LEU A 335 -22.02 7.86 -1.47
N TYR A 336 -23.25 8.30 -1.76
CA TYR A 336 -23.64 9.71 -1.66
C TYR A 336 -23.70 10.19 -0.21
N GLU A 337 -24.25 9.40 0.72
CA GLU A 337 -24.25 9.72 2.15
C GLU A 337 -22.83 9.99 2.67
N ARG A 338 -21.88 9.11 2.33
CA ARG A 338 -20.46 9.27 2.71
C ARG A 338 -19.84 10.57 2.19
N VAL A 339 -20.14 10.96 0.95
CA VAL A 339 -19.58 12.21 0.40
C VAL A 339 -20.18 13.44 1.05
N LEU A 340 -21.45 13.40 1.44
CA LEU A 340 -22.08 14.48 2.18
C LEU A 340 -21.45 14.64 3.56
N ASP A 341 -21.18 13.53 4.26
CA ASP A 341 -20.45 13.55 5.53
C ASP A 341 -19.03 14.12 5.37
N GLU A 342 -18.31 13.77 4.29
CA GLU A 342 -16.99 14.35 3.99
C GLU A 342 -17.08 15.87 3.76
N ILE A 343 -18.09 16.34 3.02
CA ILE A 343 -18.32 17.76 2.75
C ILE A 343 -18.63 18.52 4.04
N ASP A 344 -19.43 17.95 4.94
CA ASP A 344 -19.73 18.55 6.24
C ASP A 344 -18.47 18.67 7.11
N ASN A 345 -17.61 17.66 7.10
CA ASN A 345 -16.30 17.72 7.76
C ASN A 345 -15.40 18.82 7.15
N LEU A 346 -15.41 19.00 5.83
CA LEU A 346 -14.66 20.06 5.15
C LEU A 346 -15.14 21.46 5.56
N PHE A 347 -16.43 21.65 5.87
CA PHE A 347 -16.91 22.94 6.38
C PHE A 347 -16.28 23.29 7.73
N GLN A 348 -16.04 22.30 8.59
CA GLN A 348 -15.39 22.48 9.89
C GLN A 348 -13.86 22.54 9.81
N ALA A 349 -13.26 22.11 8.70
CA ALA A 349 -11.80 22.08 8.55
C ALA A 349 -11.17 23.48 8.57
N ASN A 350 -10.01 23.59 9.23
CA ASN A 350 -9.21 24.82 9.30
C ASN A 350 -8.31 24.98 8.04
N ILE A 351 -8.95 25.14 6.89
CA ILE A 351 -8.33 25.40 5.58
C ILE A 351 -9.07 26.55 4.87
N SER A 352 -8.47 27.15 3.84
CA SER A 352 -9.08 28.28 3.13
C SER A 352 -10.35 27.87 2.39
N SER A 353 -11.31 28.79 2.20
CA SER A 353 -12.52 28.50 1.42
C SER A 353 -12.22 28.05 -0.02
N LYS A 354 -11.13 28.57 -0.60
CA LYS A 354 -10.63 28.14 -1.92
C LYS A 354 -10.26 26.65 -1.89
N ASP A 355 -9.52 26.22 -0.88
CA ASP A 355 -9.13 24.81 -0.72
C ASP A 355 -10.32 23.91 -0.40
N LYS A 356 -11.29 24.39 0.38
CA LYS A 356 -12.57 23.67 0.61
C LYS A 356 -13.30 23.41 -0.69
N LEU A 357 -13.49 24.42 -1.53
CA LEU A 357 -14.17 24.26 -2.82
C LEU A 357 -13.49 23.24 -3.72
N PHE A 358 -12.16 23.18 -3.70
CA PHE A 358 -11.40 22.18 -4.46
C PHE A 358 -11.57 20.77 -3.92
N ALA A 359 -11.48 20.61 -2.60
CA ALA A 359 -11.72 19.32 -1.95
C ALA A 359 -13.15 18.83 -2.25
N ILE A 360 -14.15 19.69 -2.11
CA ILE A 360 -15.56 19.37 -2.43
C ILE A 360 -15.72 18.95 -3.89
N HIS A 361 -15.18 19.72 -4.84
CA HIS A 361 -15.28 19.38 -6.27
C HIS A 361 -14.61 18.02 -6.58
N ARG A 362 -13.46 17.75 -5.96
CA ARG A 362 -12.76 16.47 -6.11
C ARG A 362 -13.59 15.32 -5.53
N SER A 363 -14.14 15.47 -4.33
CA SER A 363 -14.98 14.44 -3.67
C SER A 363 -16.23 14.13 -4.48
N VAL A 364 -16.96 15.16 -4.94
CA VAL A 364 -18.15 14.99 -5.80
C VAL A 364 -17.77 14.27 -7.10
N SER A 365 -16.72 14.74 -7.78
CA SER A 365 -16.28 14.13 -9.04
C SER A 365 -15.81 12.69 -8.85
N TYR A 366 -15.18 12.38 -7.72
CA TYR A 366 -14.76 11.03 -7.38
C TYR A 366 -15.95 10.10 -7.18
N VAL A 367 -16.94 10.52 -6.39
CA VAL A 367 -18.15 9.73 -6.16
C VAL A 367 -18.95 9.49 -7.43
N LEU A 368 -19.03 10.47 -8.34
CA LEU A 368 -19.64 10.25 -9.65
C LEU A 368 -18.89 9.19 -10.47
N LYS A 369 -17.54 9.17 -10.40
CA LYS A 369 -16.72 8.13 -11.03
C LYS A 369 -17.01 6.75 -10.42
N GLU A 370 -17.06 6.66 -9.09
CA GLU A 370 -17.33 5.40 -8.38
C GLU A 370 -18.76 4.88 -8.63
N SER A 371 -19.78 5.74 -8.59
CA SER A 371 -21.17 5.38 -8.94
C SER A 371 -21.29 4.89 -10.39
N ALA A 372 -20.52 5.47 -11.31
CA ALA A 372 -20.54 5.04 -12.70
C ALA A 372 -20.01 3.61 -12.92
N ALA A 373 -19.19 3.09 -12.00
CA ALA A 373 -18.65 1.73 -12.07
C ALA A 373 -19.63 0.66 -11.56
N GLY A 374 -20.66 1.05 -10.80
CA GLY A 374 -21.66 0.15 -10.24
C GLY A 374 -21.39 -0.22 -8.78
N GLU A 375 -22.38 -0.92 -8.19
CA GLU A 375 -22.43 -1.19 -6.75
C GLU A 375 -21.54 -2.35 -6.32
N ASN A 376 -21.36 -3.35 -7.18
CA ASN A 376 -20.47 -4.47 -6.93
C ASN A 376 -19.08 -4.14 -7.49
N TYR A 377 -18.04 -4.39 -6.70
CA TYR A 377 -16.68 -4.12 -7.12
C TYR A 377 -15.73 -5.22 -6.71
N THR A 378 -14.81 -5.52 -7.62
CA THR A 378 -13.71 -6.47 -7.43
C THR A 378 -12.41 -5.70 -7.55
N CYS A 379 -11.65 -5.67 -6.48
CA CYS A 379 -10.37 -4.97 -6.41
C CYS A 379 -9.23 -5.97 -6.17
N PRO A 380 -8.08 -5.81 -6.84
CA PRO A 380 -6.89 -6.54 -6.43
C PRO A 380 -6.46 -6.06 -5.04
N ILE A 381 -6.03 -6.97 -4.18
CA ILE A 381 -5.47 -6.68 -2.86
C ILE A 381 -4.15 -7.43 -2.69
N ARG A 382 -3.22 -6.82 -1.96
CA ARG A 382 -1.94 -7.42 -1.61
C ARG A 382 -1.85 -7.61 -0.11
N LEU A 383 -1.20 -8.70 0.28
CA LEU A 383 -0.97 -9.07 1.65
C LEU A 383 0.49 -9.45 1.80
N THR A 384 1.20 -8.79 2.70
CA THR A 384 2.48 -9.26 3.22
C THR A 384 2.36 -9.56 4.71
N ALA A 385 2.85 -10.70 5.18
CA ALA A 385 2.69 -11.11 6.57
C ALA A 385 3.94 -11.80 7.10
N VAL A 386 4.21 -11.62 8.38
CA VAL A 386 5.18 -12.39 9.16
C VAL A 386 4.40 -13.37 10.04
N VAL A 387 4.80 -14.64 9.98
CA VAL A 387 4.20 -15.77 10.65
C VAL A 387 5.22 -16.41 11.57
N LYS A 388 4.79 -16.68 12.80
CA LYS A 388 5.58 -17.35 13.84
C LYS A 388 4.94 -18.69 14.18
N ASN A 389 5.75 -19.63 14.65
CA ASN A 389 5.25 -20.87 15.23
C ASN A 389 5.02 -20.70 16.73
N CYS A 390 3.76 -20.68 17.16
CA CYS A 390 3.35 -20.63 18.56
C CYS A 390 2.61 -21.93 18.91
N MET A 391 3.07 -22.63 19.95
CA MET A 391 2.48 -23.91 20.38
C MET A 391 2.29 -24.91 19.22
N GLU A 392 3.36 -25.08 18.43
CA GLU A 392 3.39 -25.97 17.24
C GLU A 392 2.38 -25.60 16.14
N ARG A 393 1.90 -24.35 16.10
CA ARG A 393 1.00 -23.86 15.04
C ARG A 393 1.47 -22.52 14.48
N PRO A 394 1.38 -22.31 13.16
CA PRO A 394 1.67 -21.03 12.58
C PRO A 394 0.58 -20.01 12.95
N VAL A 395 1.00 -18.82 13.35
CA VAL A 395 0.13 -17.67 13.67
C VAL A 395 0.75 -16.40 13.13
N PHE A 396 -0.08 -15.44 12.75
CA PHE A 396 0.34 -14.12 12.29
C PHE A 396 0.93 -13.32 13.45
N GLN A 397 2.12 -12.78 13.24
CA GLN A 397 2.69 -11.70 14.04
C GLN A 397 2.26 -10.36 13.46
N ASN A 398 2.37 -10.20 12.14
CA ASN A 398 1.86 -9.02 11.46
C ASN A 398 1.22 -9.34 10.11
N ILE A 399 0.38 -8.43 9.65
CA ILE A 399 -0.14 -8.40 8.28
C ILE A 399 -0.11 -6.95 7.79
N HIS A 400 0.27 -6.73 6.54
CA HIS A 400 0.12 -5.46 5.86
C HIS A 400 -0.72 -5.67 4.59
N PHE A 401 -1.92 -5.10 4.61
CA PHE A 401 -2.82 -5.04 3.48
C PHE A 401 -2.57 -3.77 2.68
N SER A 402 -2.53 -3.89 1.37
CA SER A 402 -2.52 -2.72 0.50
C SER A 402 -3.37 -2.96 -0.75
N PHE A 403 -4.00 -1.90 -1.22
CA PHE A 403 -4.48 -1.88 -2.58
C PHE A 403 -3.32 -1.49 -3.49
N PRO A 404 -3.12 -2.19 -4.61
CA PRO A 404 -2.25 -1.68 -5.65
C PRO A 404 -2.74 -0.29 -6.06
N CYS A 405 -1.83 0.66 -5.98
CA CYS A 405 -2.02 2.04 -6.37
C CYS A 405 -1.01 2.32 -7.47
N TYR A 406 -1.51 2.36 -8.71
CA TYR A 406 -0.73 2.93 -9.79
C TYR A 406 -0.60 4.43 -9.57
N TRP A 407 0.64 4.91 -9.51
CA TRP A 407 1.14 6.28 -9.71
C TRP A 407 0.08 7.39 -9.77
N ILE A 408 0.33 8.47 -9.02
CA ILE A 408 -0.46 9.72 -9.06
C ILE A 408 -0.78 10.08 -10.51
N PHE A 409 -2.07 10.11 -10.83
CA PHE A 409 -2.58 10.21 -12.20
C PHE A 409 -1.89 11.33 -13.01
N GLU A 410 -1.58 12.47 -12.38
CA GLU A 410 -0.87 13.59 -13.01
C GLU A 410 0.53 13.21 -13.53
N GLY A 411 1.27 12.37 -12.81
CA GLY A 411 2.60 11.90 -13.24
C GLY A 411 2.57 10.92 -14.40
N LYS A 412 1.47 10.18 -14.60
CA LYS A 412 1.32 9.27 -15.75
C LYS A 412 1.26 10.01 -17.08
N LEU A 413 0.66 11.19 -17.07
CA LEU A 413 0.44 11.96 -18.28
C LEU A 413 1.72 12.59 -18.83
N ASP A 414 2.74 12.78 -18.00
CA ASP A 414 4.04 13.25 -18.46
C ASP A 414 4.78 12.20 -19.31
N SER A 415 4.30 10.95 -19.33
CA SER A 415 4.88 9.81 -20.08
C SER A 415 4.08 9.37 -21.31
N LEU A 416 2.94 10.00 -21.58
CA LEU A 416 2.07 9.79 -22.75
C LEU A 416 2.34 10.85 -23.81
#